data_AF-A0A1V4UT57-F1
#
_entry.id   AF-A0A1V4UT57-F1
#
_cell.length_a   1.000
_cell.length_b   1.000
_cell.length_c   1.000
_cell.angle_alpha   90.00
_cell.angle_beta   90.00
_cell.angle_gamma   90.00
#
_symmetry.space_group_name_H-M   'P 1'
#
loop_
_entity.id
_entity.type
_entity.pdbx_description
1 polymer ?
#
loop_
_entity_poly.entity_id
_entity_poly.type
_entity_poly.pdbx_seq_one_letter_code
_entity_poly.pdbx_strand_id
1 'polypeptide(L)' 'MSLKEELEAETQKWLEKAEDLFENISGDEDFLENISAYIDDSHYFLDNGDLILAFECVVWAWAWMEIGLQRNILAKRD' A
#
# COMPACT_ATOMS: atom_id res chain seq x y z
N MET A 1 -10.46 -8.83 20.57
CA MET A 1 -10.71 -8.56 19.14
C MET A 1 -10.86 -9.89 18.43
N SER A 2 -11.74 -9.94 17.45
CA SER A 2 -11.84 -11.02 16.47
C SER A 2 -10.80 -10.83 15.37
N LEU A 3 -10.48 -11.90 14.64
CA LEU A 3 -9.59 -11.84 13.48
C LEU A 3 -10.06 -10.84 12.43
N LYS A 4 -11.39 -10.70 12.26
CA LYS A 4 -11.98 -9.74 11.33
C LYS A 4 -11.64 -8.30 11.73
N GLU A 5 -11.87 -7.95 12.99
CA GLU A 5 -11.57 -6.60 13.52
C GLU A 5 -10.07 -6.29 13.44
N GLU A 6 -9.22 -7.29 13.67
CA GLU A 6 -7.77 -7.14 13.59
C GLU A 6 -7.30 -6.90 12.15
N LEU A 7 -7.79 -7.68 11.18
CA LEU A 7 -7.47 -7.49 9.76
C LEU A 7 -7.94 -6.12 9.25
N GLU A 8 -9.15 -5.71 9.60
CA GLU A 8 -9.69 -4.41 9.21
C GLU A 8 -8.84 -3.26 9.78
N ALA A 9 -8.50 -3.31 11.08
CA ALA A 9 -7.69 -2.30 11.74
C ALA A 9 -6.25 -2.22 11.21
N GLU A 10 -5.59 -3.37 10.99
CA GLU A 10 -4.24 -3.37 10.43
C GLU A 10 -4.24 -2.94 8.95
N THR A 11 -5.25 -3.33 8.16
CA THR A 11 -5.37 -2.87 6.76
C THR A 11 -5.49 -1.35 6.70
N GLN A 12 -6.40 -0.74 7.46
CA GLN A 12 -6.58 0.72 7.52
C GLN A 12 -5.28 1.43 7.92
N LYS A 13 -4.65 0.98 9.01
CA LYS A 13 -3.41 1.55 9.53
C LYS A 13 -2.25 1.50 8.53
N TRP A 14 -2.12 0.40 7.79
CA TRP A 14 -1.04 0.26 6.81
C TRP A 14 -1.35 0.94 5.50
N LEU A 15 -2.63 1.11 5.16
CA LEU A 15 -3.08 1.83 3.97
C LEU A 15 -2.84 3.34 4.14
N GLU A 16 -3.24 3.91 5.28
CA GLU A 16 -2.97 5.33 5.62
C GLU A 16 -1.47 5.65 5.52
N LYS A 17 -0.62 4.79 6.10
CA LYS A 17 0.84 4.95 6.02
C LYS A 17 1.39 4.74 4.61
N ALA A 18 0.74 3.90 3.79
CA ALA A 18 1.17 3.66 2.42
C ALA A 18 0.91 4.90 1.56
N GLU A 19 -0.27 5.52 1.73
CA GLU A 19 -0.64 6.78 1.08
C GLU A 19 0.34 7.91 1.46
N ASP A 20 0.60 8.08 2.76
CA ASP A 20 1.58 9.05 3.27
C ASP A 20 2.97 8.83 2.64
N LEU A 21 3.44 7.58 2.56
CA LEU A 21 4.73 7.30 1.96
C LEU A 21 4.71 7.57 0.45
N PHE A 22 3.65 7.16 -0.25
CA PHE A 22 3.48 7.31 -1.69
C PHE A 22 3.53 8.79 -2.12
N GLU A 23 2.86 9.68 -1.38
CA GLU A 23 2.92 11.13 -1.62
C GLU A 23 4.35 11.70 -1.52
N ASN A 24 5.19 11.06 -0.70
CA ASN A 24 6.55 11.49 -0.39
C ASN A 24 7.64 10.71 -1.15
N ILE A 25 7.28 9.93 -2.17
CA ILE A 25 8.26 9.25 -3.05
C ILE A 25 8.12 9.69 -4.50
N SER A 26 9.21 9.54 -5.25
CA SER A 26 9.31 9.79 -6.69
C SER A 26 10.30 8.80 -7.31
N GLY A 27 10.27 8.63 -8.63
CA GLY A 27 11.17 7.72 -9.32
C GLY A 27 10.54 7.17 -10.59
N ASP A 28 10.82 5.90 -10.87
CA ASP A 28 10.28 5.18 -12.03
C ASP A 28 8.75 5.17 -12.07
N GLU A 29 8.18 5.57 -13.21
CA GLU A 29 6.73 5.77 -13.38
C GLU A 29 5.97 4.43 -13.31
N ASP A 30 6.50 3.36 -13.92
CA ASP A 30 5.86 2.04 -13.89
C ASP A 30 5.82 1.48 -12.46
N PHE A 31 6.86 1.73 -11.65
CA PHE A 31 6.86 1.39 -10.23
C PHE A 31 5.78 2.15 -9.45
N LEU A 32 5.67 3.46 -9.69
CA LEU A 32 4.68 4.31 -9.03
C LEU A 32 3.25 3.94 -9.43
N GLU A 33 3.01 3.62 -10.71
CA GLU A 33 1.71 3.16 -11.20
C GLU A 33 1.30 1.85 -10.54
N ASN A 34 2.22 0.88 -10.42
CA ASN A 34 1.94 -0.38 -9.71
C ASN A 34 1.60 -0.15 -8.23
N ILE A 35 2.34 0.73 -7.54
CA ILE A 35 2.06 1.06 -6.13
C ILE A 35 0.67 1.69 -5.99
N SER A 36 0.35 2.68 -6.84
CA SER A 36 -0.95 3.33 -6.85
C SER A 36 -2.07 2.32 -7.09
N ALA A 37 -1.90 1.40 -8.04
CA ALA A 37 -2.90 0.38 -8.35
C ALA A 37 -3.20 -0.51 -7.13
N TYR A 38 -2.16 -0.92 -6.37
CA TYR A 38 -2.37 -1.72 -5.16
C TYR A 38 -2.98 -0.92 -4.00
N ILE A 39 -2.72 0.37 -3.89
CA ILE A 39 -3.39 1.26 -2.92
C ILE A 39 -4.88 1.36 -3.26
N ASP A 40 -5.20 1.64 -4.53
CA ASP A 40 -6.58 1.74 -5.02
C ASP A 40 -7.35 0.42 -4.86
N ASP A 41 -6.72 -0.71 -5.20
CA ASP A 41 -7.31 -2.04 -5.01
C ASP A 41 -7.55 -2.34 -3.52
N SER A 42 -6.62 -1.94 -2.63
CA SER A 42 -6.79 -2.12 -1.18
C SER A 42 -8.02 -1.36 -0.66
N HIS A 43 -8.21 -0.10 -1.09
CA HIS A 43 -9.43 0.67 -0.79
C HIS A 43 -10.68 -0.03 -1.31
N TYR A 44 -10.67 -0.44 -2.58
CA TYR A 44 -11.81 -1.11 -3.19
C TYR A 44 -12.21 -2.38 -2.43
N PHE A 45 -11.26 -3.23 -2.07
CA PHE A 45 -11.56 -4.47 -1.33
C PHE A 45 -11.97 -4.20 0.12
N LEU A 46 -11.37 -3.19 0.77
CA LEU A 46 -11.73 -2.80 2.13
C LEU A 46 -13.17 -2.30 2.20
N ASP A 47 -13.56 -1.39 1.29
CA ASP A 47 -14.92 -0.84 1.20
C ASP A 47 -15.97 -1.92 0.92
N ASN A 48 -15.59 -2.97 0.17
CA ASN A 48 -16.46 -4.11 -0.13
C ASN A 48 -16.44 -5.19 0.96
N GLY A 49 -15.63 -5.04 2.00
CA GLY A 49 -15.51 -5.99 3.11
C GLY A 49 -14.70 -7.25 2.80
N ASP A 50 -13.96 -7.29 1.69
CA ASP A 50 -13.01 -8.36 1.37
C ASP A 50 -11.66 -8.10 2.03
N LEU A 51 -11.62 -8.35 3.35
CA LEU A 51 -10.46 -8.00 4.18
C LEU A 51 -9.18 -8.77 3.83
N ILE A 52 -9.29 -9.95 3.21
CA ILE A 52 -8.11 -10.72 2.82
C ILE A 52 -7.44 -10.06 1.63
N LEU A 53 -8.21 -9.75 0.58
CA LEU A 53 -7.68 -9.08 -0.60
C LEU A 53 -7.24 -7.65 -0.27
N ALA A 54 -7.98 -6.93 0.59
CA ALA A 54 -7.59 -5.60 1.03
C ALA A 54 -6.21 -5.61 1.72
N PHE A 55 -6.00 -6.56 2.64
CA PHE A 55 -4.73 -6.73 3.34
C PHE A 55 -3.61 -7.19 2.41
N GLU A 56 -3.89 -8.08 1.47
CA GLU A 56 -2.92 -8.52 0.46
C GLU A 56 -2.45 -7.35 -0.41
N CYS A 57 -3.37 -6.53 -0.90
CA CYS A 57 -3.05 -5.38 -1.75
C CYS A 57 -2.17 -4.36 -1.02
N VAL A 58 -2.49 -4.02 0.24
CA VAL A 58 -1.64 -3.08 1.00
C VAL A 58 -0.23 -3.65 1.24
N VAL A 59 -0.09 -4.96 1.48
CA VAL A 59 1.22 -5.61 1.61
C VAL A 59 2.01 -5.53 0.30
N TRP A 60 1.36 -5.71 -0.85
CA TRP A 60 2.01 -5.54 -2.15
C TRP A 60 2.45 -4.09 -2.40
N ALA A 61 1.60 -3.10 -2.11
CA ALA A 61 1.99 -1.69 -2.21
C ALA A 61 3.26 -1.39 -1.40
N TRP A 62 3.31 -1.87 -0.15
CA TRP A 62 4.50 -1.75 0.72
C TRP A 62 5.73 -2.46 0.16
N ALA A 63 5.58 -3.69 -0.35
CA ALA A 63 6.69 -4.43 -0.92
C ALA A 63 7.32 -3.69 -2.10
N TRP A 64 6.50 -3.16 -3.01
CA TRP A 64 6.98 -2.34 -4.13
C TRP A 64 7.66 -1.06 -3.63
N MET A 65 7.09 -0.32 -2.69
CA MET A 65 7.74 0.89 -2.15
C MET A 65 9.10 0.59 -1.52
N GLU A 66 9.17 -0.41 -0.63
CA GLU A 66 10.41 -0.76 0.08
C GLU A 66 11.49 -1.29 -0.88
N ILE A 67 11.12 -2.19 -1.80
CA ILE A 67 12.05 -2.71 -2.80
C ILE A 67 12.53 -1.56 -3.70
N GLY A 68 11.62 -0.70 -4.16
CA GLY A 68 11.95 0.43 -5.03
C GLY A 68 12.94 1.38 -4.35
N LEU A 69 12.71 1.73 -3.09
CA LEU A 69 13.61 2.56 -2.29
C LEU A 69 14.98 1.90 -2.07
N GLN A 70 15.00 0.63 -1.66
CA GLN A 70 16.25 -0.10 -1.42
C GLN A 70 17.10 -0.29 -2.67
N ARG A 71 16.46 -0.36 -3.84
CA ARG A 71 17.13 -0.55 -5.13
C ARG A 71 17.40 0.76 -5.87
N ASN A 72 17.09 1.91 -5.25
CA ASN A 72 17.19 3.25 -5.85
C ASN A 72 16.40 3.40 -7.15
N ILE A 73 15.31 2.64 -7.30
CA ILE A 73 14.31 2.82 -8.35
C ILE A 73 13.37 3.97 -7.95
N LEU A 74 13.12 4.08 -6.64
CA LEU A 74 12.41 5.17 -6.00
C LEU A 74 13.34 5.95 -5.07
N ALA A 75 13.00 7.21 -4.82
CA ALA A 75 13.65 8.09 -3.87
C ALA A 75 12.59 8.87 -3.07
N LYS A 76 12.91 9.22 -1.83
CA LYS A 76 12.09 10.16 -1.06
C LYS A 76 12.18 11.55 -1.68
N ARG A 77 11.06 12.26 -1.72
CA ARG A 77 11.00 13.67 -2.11
C ARG A 77 11.71 14.51 -1.03
N ASP A 78 12.52 15.46 -1.47
CA ASP A 78 13.23 16.42 -0.61
C ASP A 78 12.28 17.49 -0.03
#